data_AF-A0A426XMR4-F1
#
_entry.id   AF-A0A426XMR4-F1
#
_cell.length_a   1.000
_cell.length_b   1.000
_cell.length_c   1.000
_cell.angle_alpha   90.00
_cell.angle_beta   90.00
_cell.angle_gamma   90.00
#
_symmetry.space_group_name_H-M   'P 1'
#
loop_
_entity.id
_entity.type
_entity.pdbx_description
1 polymer ?
#
loop_
_entity_poly.entity_id
_entity_poly.type
_entity_poly.pdbx_seq_one_letter_code
_entity_poly.pdbx_strand_id
1 'polypeptide(L)'
;MLTVQQLQPTVTDLHELQNNGEYVGYPVNSFVKGLLMQLNFDEKRIRGYSYPDEYVEALKKGSQSGGVAAIVHEIPYIKAFLSKHCK
;
A
#
# COMPACT_ATOMS: atom_id res chain seq x y z
N MET A 1 3.48 -31.60 -16.12
CA MET A 1 2.48 -30.55 -15.81
C MET A 1 2.95 -29.86 -14.54
N LEU A 2 3.28 -28.57 -14.60
CA LEU A 2 3.70 -27.78 -13.43
C LEU A 2 2.48 -26.99 -12.95
N THR A 3 1.98 -27.31 -11.76
CA THR A 3 0.94 -26.52 -11.10
C THR A 3 1.61 -25.43 -10.28
N VAL A 4 1.32 -24.17 -10.59
CA VAL A 4 1.66 -23.05 -9.70
C VAL A 4 0.67 -23.06 -8.55
N GLN A 5 1.16 -22.97 -7.30
CA GLN A 5 0.28 -22.74 -6.15
C GLN A 5 -0.48 -21.44 -6.36
N GLN A 6 -1.80 -21.49 -6.23
CA GLN A 6 -2.62 -20.30 -6.30
C GLN A 6 -2.27 -19.40 -5.11
N LEU A 7 -1.53 -18.33 -5.37
CA LEU A 7 -1.17 -17.36 -4.34
C LEU A 7 -2.44 -16.64 -3.90
N GLN A 8 -2.80 -16.81 -2.64
CA GLN A 8 -3.84 -15.98 -2.02
C GLN A 8 -3.22 -14.63 -1.67
N PRO A 9 -3.87 -13.52 -2.02
CA PRO A 9 -3.40 -12.20 -1.62
C PRO A 9 -3.41 -12.08 -0.09
N THR A 10 -2.32 -11.54 0.47
CA THR A 10 -2.15 -11.35 1.91
C THR A 10 -3.13 -10.34 2.51
N VAL A 11 -3.66 -9.44 1.69
CA VAL A 11 -4.66 -8.44 2.07
C VAL A 11 -5.65 -8.32 0.93
N THR A 12 -6.95 -8.38 1.24
CA THR A 12 -8.02 -8.26 0.23
C THR A 12 -8.90 -7.03 0.39
N ASP A 13 -8.88 -6.41 1.57
CA ASP A 13 -9.78 -5.31 1.93
C ASP A 13 -9.03 -4.23 2.74
N LEU A 14 -9.40 -2.97 2.54
CA LEU A 14 -8.95 -1.85 3.36
C LEU A 14 -9.44 -1.98 4.82
N HIS A 15 -10.61 -2.57 5.06
CA HIS A 15 -11.11 -2.79 6.42
C HIS A 15 -10.21 -3.75 7.21
N GLU A 16 -9.60 -4.73 6.53
CA GLU A 16 -8.65 -5.65 7.14
C GLU A 16 -7.40 -4.89 7.62
N LEU A 17 -6.86 -4.01 6.77
CA LEU A 17 -5.72 -3.14 7.12
C LEU A 17 -6.05 -2.26 8.34
N GLN A 18 -7.26 -1.69 8.36
CA GLN A 18 -7.71 -0.84 9.44
C GLN A 18 -7.85 -1.62 10.77
N ASN A 19 -8.53 -2.77 10.74
CA ASN A 19 -8.77 -3.61 11.91
C ASN A 19 -7.47 -4.17 12.50
N ASN A 20 -6.53 -4.56 11.64
CA ASN A 20 -5.21 -5.03 12.05
C ASN A 20 -4.29 -3.89 12.49
N GLY A 21 -4.70 -2.64 12.24
CA GLY A 21 -3.93 -1.48 12.64
C GLY A 21 -2.65 -1.29 11.85
N GLU A 22 -2.68 -1.69 10.58
CA GLU A 22 -1.51 -1.67 9.70
C GLU A 22 -1.17 -0.24 9.26
N TYR A 23 0.11 -0.01 8.98
CA TYR A 23 0.55 1.21 8.33
C TYR A 23 0.21 1.19 6.84
N VAL A 24 -0.38 2.27 6.33
CA VAL A 24 -0.76 2.42 4.92
C VAL A 24 -0.05 3.61 4.30
N GLY A 25 0.57 3.43 3.15
CA GLY A 25 1.22 4.51 2.41
C GLY A 25 0.32 5.17 1.38
N TYR A 26 0.59 6.44 1.08
CA TYR A 26 -0.10 7.21 0.06
C TYR A 26 0.85 8.24 -0.61
N PRO A 27 0.56 8.70 -1.84
CA PRO A 27 1.29 9.80 -2.47
C PRO A 27 1.02 11.14 -1.79
N VAL A 28 2.06 11.88 -1.42
CA VAL A 28 1.89 13.27 -0.94
C VAL A 28 1.27 14.15 -2.04
N ASN A 29 0.60 15.23 -1.65
CA ASN A 29 -0.12 16.14 -2.56
C ASN A 29 -1.25 15.49 -3.38
N SER A 30 -1.76 14.34 -2.94
CA SER A 30 -2.94 13.70 -3.50
C SER A 30 -4.16 13.85 -2.59
N PHE A 31 -5.36 13.64 -3.16
CA PHE A 31 -6.59 13.53 -2.38
C PHE A 31 -6.65 12.24 -1.53
N VAL A 32 -5.73 11.30 -1.74
CA VAL A 32 -5.75 9.97 -1.09
C VAL A 32 -5.66 10.08 0.43
N LYS A 33 -4.89 11.04 0.96
CA LYS A 33 -4.85 11.29 2.42
C LYS A 33 -6.25 11.56 2.96
N GLY A 34 -6.99 12.47 2.33
CA GLY A 34 -8.35 12.82 2.72
C GLY A 34 -9.30 11.64 2.63
N LEU A 35 -9.19 10.84 1.56
CA LEU A 35 -9.97 9.63 1.40
C LEU A 35 -9.71 8.62 2.52
N LEU A 36 -8.45 8.36 2.87
CA LEU A 36 -8.10 7.45 3.96
C LEU A 36 -8.65 7.94 5.31
N MET A 37 -8.62 9.25 5.56
CA MET A 37 -9.22 9.84 6.76
C MET A 37 -10.75 9.69 6.78
N GLN A 38 -11.43 9.87 5.63
CA GLN A 38 -12.88 9.63 5.50
C GLN A 38 -13.25 8.16 5.73
N LEU A 39 -12.34 7.24 5.41
CA LEU A 39 -12.47 5.81 5.69
C LEU A 39 -12.06 5.44 7.14
N ASN A 40 -11.84 6.42 8.02
CA ASN A 40 -11.50 6.23 9.43
C ASN A 40 -10.15 5.54 9.69
N PHE A 41 -9.18 5.68 8.78
CA PHE A 41 -7.78 5.35 9.12
C PHE A 41 -7.22 6.35 10.13
N ASP A 42 -6.47 5.85 11.12
CA ASP A 42 -5.73 6.70 12.06
C ASP A 42 -4.64 7.47 11.28
N GLU A 43 -4.63 8.80 11.44
CA GLU A 43 -3.64 9.66 10.79
C GLU A 43 -2.20 9.26 11.16
N LYS A 44 -1.97 8.73 12.37
CA LYS A 44 -0.66 8.23 12.81
C LYS A 44 -0.23 6.96 12.07
N ARG A 45 -1.17 6.27 11.42
CA ARG A 45 -0.96 5.01 10.71
C ARG A 45 -0.96 5.17 9.19
N ILE A 46 -1.16 6.39 8.67
CA ILE A 46 -0.99 6.67 7.25
C ILE A 46 0.33 7.43 7.01
N ARG A 47 1.07 7.05 5.96
CA ARG A 47 2.40 7.59 5.66
C ARG A 47 2.47 8.14 4.24
N GLY A 48 2.87 9.40 4.12
CA GLY A 48 3.04 10.06 2.82
C GLY A 48 4.41 9.75 2.21
N TYR A 49 4.45 9.51 0.91
CA TYR A 49 5.69 9.37 0.14
C TYR A 49 5.67 10.29 -1.09
N SER A 50 6.84 10.82 -1.45
CA SER A 50 6.97 11.75 -2.57
C SER A 50 7.37 11.06 -3.86
N TYR A 51 8.11 9.95 -3.77
CA TYR A 51 8.72 9.29 -4.92
C TYR A 51 8.29 7.81 -4.98
N PRO A 52 7.99 7.28 -6.19
CA PRO A 52 7.58 5.88 -6.34
C PRO A 52 8.60 4.86 -5.83
N ASP A 53 9.89 5.17 -5.89
CA ASP A 53 10.94 4.27 -5.41
C ASP A 53 10.90 4.09 -3.88
N GLU A 54 10.32 5.04 -3.13
CA GLU A 54 10.11 4.91 -1.68
C GLU A 54 9.06 3.83 -1.36
N TYR A 55 8.09 3.60 -2.25
CA TYR A 55 7.09 2.55 -2.07
C TYR A 55 7.72 1.17 -2.02
N VAL A 56 8.75 0.92 -2.83
CA VAL A 56 9.45 -0.37 -2.88
C VAL A 56 10.04 -0.70 -1.52
N GLU A 57 10.78 0.25 -0.93
CA GLU A 57 11.43 0.04 0.35
C GLU A 57 10.43 0.01 1.51
N ALA A 58 9.37 0.81 1.45
CA ALA A 58 8.31 0.79 2.45
C ALA A 58 7.53 -0.54 2.45
N LEU A 59 7.19 -1.07 1.27
CA LEU A 59 6.50 -2.35 1.13
C LEU A 59 7.40 -3.53 1.51
N LYS A 60 8.69 -3.50 1.14
CA LYS A 60 9.66 -4.54 1.55
C LYS A 60 9.83 -4.64 3.05
N LYS A 61 9.89 -3.50 3.74
CA LYS A 61 9.98 -3.49 5.21
C LYS A 61 8.71 -4.04 5.86
N GLY A 62 7.55 -3.83 5.24
CA GLY A 62 6.28 -4.19 5.82
C GLY A 62 5.94 -3.33 7.04
N SER A 63 4.66 -3.35 7.43
CA SER A 63 4.13 -2.50 8.50
C SER A 63 4.81 -2.74 9.86
N GLN A 64 5.08 -4.00 10.21
CA GLN A 64 5.68 -4.38 11.49
C GLN A 64 7.17 -4.01 11.64
N SER A 65 7.87 -3.69 10.54
CA SER A 65 9.29 -3.30 10.57
C SER A 65 9.52 -1.86 10.10
N GLY A 66 8.56 -0.98 10.38
CA GLY A 66 8.69 0.44 10.11
C GLY A 66 8.47 0.81 8.64
N GLY A 67 7.87 -0.07 7.84
CA GLY A 67 7.36 0.20 6.50
C GLY A 67 5.84 0.38 6.48
N VAL A 68 5.20 -0.18 5.45
CA VAL A 68 3.74 -0.19 5.26
C VAL A 68 3.27 -1.56 4.76
N ALA A 69 2.03 -1.93 5.05
CA ALA A 69 1.41 -3.14 4.53
C ALA A 69 0.85 -2.95 3.10
N ALA A 70 0.44 -1.73 2.76
CA ALA A 70 -0.13 -1.40 1.47
C ALA A 70 0.16 0.05 1.05
N ILE A 71 0.08 0.32 -0.26
CA ILE A 71 0.04 1.67 -0.83
C ILE A 71 -1.33 1.86 -1.49
N VAL A 72 -2.02 2.95 -1.14
CA VAL A 72 -3.24 3.38 -1.83
C VAL A 72 -2.90 4.51 -2.79
N HIS A 73 -3.29 4.36 -4.06
CA HIS A 73 -2.95 5.28 -5.14
C HIS A 73 -3.97 5.13 -6.28
N GLU A 74 -4.06 6.10 -7.17
CA GLU A 74 -4.87 6.01 -8.39
C GLU A 74 -4.33 4.93 -9.34
N ILE A 75 -5.25 4.18 -9.95
CA ILE A 75 -4.98 3.06 -10.86
C ILE A 75 -3.89 3.33 -11.92
N PRO A 76 -3.87 4.47 -12.66
CA PRO A 76 -2.83 4.69 -13.67
C PRO A 76 -1.41 4.68 -13.10
N TYR A 77 -1.19 5.22 -11.90
CA TYR A 77 0.13 5.24 -11.26
C TYR A 77 0.51 3.86 -10.72
N ILE A 78 -0.44 3.10 -10.19
CA ILE A 78 -0.20 1.69 -9.79
C ILE A 78 0.24 0.87 -11.01
N LYS A 79 -0.44 1.01 -12.15
CA LYS A 79 -0.05 0.30 -13.39
C LYS A 79 1.36 0.65 -13.83
N ALA A 80 1.70 1.95 -13.83
CA ALA A 80 3.05 2.41 -14.19
C ALA A 80 4.11 1.86 -13.22
N PHE A 81 3.85 1.93 -11.91
CA PHE A 81 4.72 1.39 -10.87
C PHE A 81 4.96 -0.11 -11.07
N LEU A 82 3.90 -0.91 -11.23
CA LEU A 82 4.02 -2.35 -11.45
C LEU A 82 4.83 -2.66 -12.72
N SER A 83 4.64 -1.91 -13.81
CA SER A 83 5.43 -2.11 -15.04
C SER A 83 6.94 -1.88 -14.86
N LYS A 84 7.32 -0.99 -13.93
CA LYS A 84 8.72 -0.67 -13.63
C LYS A 84 9.34 -1.67 -12.64
N HIS A 85 8.57 -2.18 -11.69
CA HIS A 85 9.09 -2.91 -10.52
C HIS A 85 8.71 -4.40 -10.46
N CYS A 86 7.75 -4.86 -11.28
CA CYS A 86 7.35 -6.26 -11.37
C CYS A 86 7.56 -6.73 -12.82
N LYS A 87 8.52 -7.65 -13.01
CA LYS A 87 8.82 -8.27 -14.30
C LYS A 87 8.24 -9.68 -14.36
#